data_AF-A0ABD0WN82-F1
#
_entry.id   AF-A0ABD0WN82-F1
#
_cell.length_a   1.000
_cell.length_b   1.000
_cell.length_c   1.000
_cell.angle_alpha   90.00
_cell.angle_beta   90.00
_cell.angle_gamma   90.00
#
_symmetry.space_group_name_H-M   'P 1'
#
loop_
_entity.id
_entity.type
_entity.pdbx_description
1 polymer ?
#
loop_
_entity_poly.entity_id
_entity_poly.type
_entity_poly.pdbx_seq_one_letter_code
_entity_poly.pdbx_strand_id
1 'polypeptide(L)'
;MITARGVAKRFRCAVKAMNAAVGTFSIDVSELCLPGVQETRHGSFPRLRRLVGVPGCEPDRVNDMLLLSPESQGRCGSDTDFSENCNSHVVFFPGDIQNFQQDMALQPDGAQWLAWSLERVALTLGCRFPGRHIWVIRASRMYLHKFSCYHNFVESNMFGAPEHSPDYGAFRHLRALLINGMDRAGLPNPLPLQGVRDTVSPGFTLVVVGFSKGCVVLNQMVYELAMARSDPELGLFVECLSDIYWLDGGHPGGSETWVTDKRALGELAASRIAVHAHVTPYEVRDPMRAWVGREHGRFIKKLKELGACLSQKLHFEDEPASIENHFRIIQDF
;
A
#
# COMPACT_ATOMS: atom_id res chain seq x y z
N MET A 1 -15.80 -27.48 -26.30
CA MET A 1 -14.44 -28.05 -26.11
C MET A 1 -13.46 -27.24 -26.95
N ILE A 2 -12.83 -26.24 -26.35
CA ILE A 2 -11.84 -25.37 -27.00
C ILE A 2 -10.51 -25.70 -26.33
N THR A 3 -9.55 -26.14 -27.13
CA THR A 3 -8.32 -26.80 -26.68
C THR A 3 -7.29 -25.81 -26.13
N ALA A 4 -6.63 -26.21 -25.04
CA ALA A 4 -5.65 -25.46 -24.24
C ALA A 4 -4.39 -24.94 -24.99
N ARG A 5 -4.31 -25.10 -26.32
CA ARG A 5 -3.18 -24.66 -27.15
C ARG A 5 -3.30 -23.21 -27.64
N GLY A 6 -4.47 -22.57 -27.51
CA GLY A 6 -4.70 -21.18 -27.94
C GLY A 6 -4.20 -20.10 -26.98
N VAL A 7 -4.05 -20.41 -25.68
CA VAL A 7 -3.68 -19.43 -24.64
C VAL A 7 -2.16 -19.27 -24.51
N ALA A 8 -1.40 -20.34 -24.80
CA ALA A 8 0.07 -20.36 -24.65
C ALA A 8 0.84 -19.53 -25.71
N LYS A 9 0.18 -19.08 -26.78
CA LYS A 9 0.81 -18.31 -27.87
C LYS A 9 0.73 -16.80 -27.68
N ARG A 10 -0.19 -16.28 -26.87
CA ARG A 10 -0.30 -14.84 -26.56
C ARG A 10 0.69 -14.37 -25.48
N PHE A 11 1.20 -15.26 -24.65
CA PHE A 11 2.13 -14.90 -23.57
C PHE A 11 3.62 -14.91 -23.95
N ARG A 12 3.99 -15.38 -25.15
CA ARG A 12 5.41 -15.38 -25.60
C ARG A 12 5.88 -14.04 -26.17
N CYS A 13 5.00 -13.08 -26.44
CA CYS A 13 5.41 -11.76 -26.94
C CYS A 13 5.71 -10.74 -25.84
N ALA A 14 5.20 -10.92 -24.61
CA ALA A 14 5.49 -9.99 -23.51
C ALA A 14 6.86 -10.24 -22.84
N VAL A 15 7.41 -11.45 -22.95
CA VAL A 15 8.66 -11.86 -22.26
C VAL A 15 9.91 -11.60 -23.13
N LYS A 16 9.75 -11.25 -24.41
CA LYS A 16 10.87 -11.15 -25.36
C LYS A 16 11.50 -9.76 -25.48
N ALA A 17 11.00 -8.76 -24.75
CA ALA A 17 11.47 -7.37 -24.86
C ALA A 17 12.50 -6.94 -23.80
N MET A 18 12.91 -7.80 -22.86
CA MET A 18 13.70 -7.37 -21.69
C MET A 18 15.11 -7.98 -21.54
N ASN A 19 15.60 -8.82 -22.47
CA ASN A 19 16.86 -9.54 -22.29
C ASN A 19 17.92 -9.26 -23.37
N ALA A 20 18.43 -8.04 -23.44
CA ALA A 20 19.65 -7.76 -24.20
C ALA A 20 20.45 -6.60 -23.60
N ALA A 21 21.19 -6.86 -22.52
CA ALA A 21 22.53 -6.33 -22.23
C ALA A 21 22.88 -6.48 -20.74
N VAL A 22 23.58 -7.54 -20.34
CA VAL A 22 24.35 -7.54 -19.09
C VAL A 22 25.65 -8.32 -19.30
N GLY A 23 26.77 -7.63 -19.13
CA GLY A 23 28.10 -8.21 -18.95
C GLY A 23 28.34 -8.53 -17.48
N THR A 24 28.94 -9.69 -17.23
CA THR A 24 29.16 -10.35 -15.94
C THR A 24 30.36 -9.78 -15.19
N PHE A 25 30.22 -9.56 -13.87
CA PHE A 25 31.34 -9.69 -12.92
C PHE A 25 30.84 -10.38 -11.64
N SER A 26 31.60 -11.39 -11.22
CA SER A 26 31.33 -12.29 -10.10
C SER A 26 32.27 -11.97 -8.95
N ILE A 27 31.77 -11.90 -7.72
CA ILE A 27 32.58 -12.04 -6.50
C ILE A 27 31.81 -12.93 -5.52
N ASP A 28 32.50 -13.97 -5.09
CA ASP A 28 32.08 -15.03 -4.17
C ASP A 28 32.50 -14.66 -2.75
N VAL A 29 31.61 -14.82 -1.77
CA VAL A 29 31.98 -14.90 -0.34
C VAL A 29 31.02 -15.84 0.37
N SER A 30 31.55 -17.00 0.74
CA SER A 30 30.98 -17.93 1.70
C SER A 30 31.31 -17.49 3.12
N GLU A 31 30.35 -17.54 4.06
CA GLU A 31 30.52 -18.16 5.38
C GLU A 31 29.22 -18.20 6.20
N LEU A 32 29.01 -19.32 6.90
CA LEU A 32 27.84 -19.68 7.70
C LEU A 32 27.85 -19.04 9.09
N CYS A 33 26.66 -18.68 9.63
CA CYS A 33 26.37 -18.74 11.07
C CYS A 33 24.85 -18.83 11.40
N LEU A 34 24.57 -19.46 12.55
CA LEU A 34 23.31 -20.02 13.08
C LEU A 34 22.29 -18.98 13.65
N PRO A 35 21.04 -19.37 14.00
CA PRO A 35 19.87 -18.49 13.97
C PRO A 35 19.54 -17.81 15.31
N GLY A 36 19.04 -16.57 15.22
CA GLY A 36 18.43 -15.83 16.32
C GLY A 36 18.90 -14.38 16.35
N VAL A 37 18.04 -13.46 15.88
CA VAL A 37 18.28 -12.01 15.74
C VAL A 37 19.37 -11.65 14.72
N GLN A 38 18.95 -11.40 13.48
CA GLN A 38 19.83 -10.88 12.45
C GLN A 38 19.92 -9.36 12.60
N GLU A 39 20.95 -8.88 13.29
CA GLU A 39 21.39 -7.48 13.18
C GLU A 39 21.91 -7.26 11.75
N THR A 40 21.19 -6.45 10.97
CA THR A 40 21.56 -6.12 9.61
C THR A 40 22.75 -5.16 9.60
N ARG A 41 23.93 -5.61 9.15
CA ARG A 41 25.03 -4.71 8.72
C ARG A 41 25.25 -4.79 7.21
N HIS A 42 24.62 -3.86 6.50
CA HIS A 42 25.23 -2.92 5.54
C HIS A 42 24.10 -2.01 5.01
N GLY A 43 24.14 -0.72 5.35
CA GLY A 43 23.09 0.25 5.03
C GLY A 43 22.02 0.44 6.12
N SER A 44 22.39 0.34 7.40
CA SER A 44 21.45 0.55 8.52
C SER A 44 20.82 1.94 8.44
N PHE A 45 19.52 1.98 8.12
CA PHE A 45 18.67 3.13 8.38
C PHE A 45 18.20 2.97 9.83
N PRO A 46 18.80 3.67 10.82
CA PRO A 46 18.59 3.38 12.25
C PRO A 46 17.13 3.57 12.72
N ARG A 47 16.29 4.17 11.88
CA ARG A 47 14.86 4.43 12.12
C ARG A 47 13.92 3.41 11.48
N LEU A 48 14.41 2.54 10.61
CA LEU A 48 13.62 1.49 9.97
C LEU A 48 13.65 0.22 10.82
N ARG A 49 12.46 -0.29 11.14
CA ARG A 49 12.27 -1.51 11.93
C ARG A 49 11.36 -2.46 11.17
N ARG A 50 11.86 -3.66 10.86
CA ARG A 50 11.06 -4.74 10.27
C ARG A 50 10.36 -5.51 11.38
N LEU A 51 9.04 -5.64 11.27
CA LEU A 51 8.21 -6.45 12.16
C LEU A 51 7.68 -7.65 11.36
N VAL A 52 8.09 -8.85 11.72
CA VAL A 52 7.74 -10.07 10.99
C VAL A 52 6.47 -10.70 11.58
N GLY A 53 5.54 -11.13 10.73
CA GLY A 53 4.33 -11.85 11.15
C GLY A 53 3.51 -11.11 12.21
N VAL A 54 3.17 -9.84 11.97
CA VAL A 54 2.27 -9.07 12.82
C VAL A 54 0.84 -9.59 12.62
N PRO A 55 0.13 -10.01 13.68
CA PRO A 55 -1.24 -10.51 13.58
C PRO A 55 -2.22 -9.40 13.25
N GLY A 56 -3.19 -9.71 12.40
CA GLY A 56 -4.36 -8.88 12.19
C GLY A 56 -5.56 -9.38 13.00
N CYS A 57 -6.76 -9.28 12.41
CA CYS A 57 -8.01 -9.59 13.10
C CYS A 57 -8.19 -11.09 13.44
N GLU A 58 -7.53 -11.97 12.70
CA GLU A 58 -7.46 -13.41 12.97
C GLU A 58 -5.99 -13.75 13.28
N PRO A 59 -5.69 -14.58 14.31
CA PRO A 59 -4.31 -14.84 14.74
C PRO A 59 -3.40 -15.43 13.66
N ASP A 60 -3.97 -16.15 12.70
CA ASP A 60 -3.27 -16.78 11.55
C ASP A 60 -3.14 -15.84 10.35
N ARG A 61 -3.96 -14.79 10.26
CA ARG A 61 -3.80 -13.73 9.26
C ARG A 61 -2.74 -12.75 9.73
N VAL A 62 -1.51 -12.95 9.26
CA VAL A 62 -0.35 -12.12 9.60
C VAL A 62 0.22 -11.38 8.39
N ASN A 63 0.82 -10.21 8.64
CA ASN A 63 1.60 -9.47 7.65
C ASN A 63 2.99 -9.12 8.18
N ASP A 64 3.98 -9.14 7.31
CA ASP A 64 5.24 -8.45 7.55
C ASP A 64 5.03 -6.95 7.36
N MET A 65 5.54 -6.15 8.29
CA MET A 65 5.45 -4.70 8.27
C MET A 65 6.84 -4.08 8.37
N LEU A 66 7.02 -2.91 7.78
CA LEU A 66 8.19 -2.07 7.97
C LEU A 66 7.74 -0.73 8.56
N LEU A 67 8.32 -0.37 9.70
CA LEU A 67 8.08 0.89 10.38
C LEU A 67 9.26 1.83 10.17
N LEU A 68 9.02 3.01 9.61
CA LEU A 68 9.89 4.17 9.75
C LEU A 68 9.38 5.06 10.88
N SER A 69 10.18 5.21 11.93
CA SER A 69 9.87 6.16 13.02
C SER A 69 10.22 7.59 12.58
N PRO A 70 9.49 8.63 13.01
CA PRO A 70 9.79 10.02 12.66
C PRO A 70 11.17 10.44 13.17
N GLU A 71 11.73 11.52 12.62
CA GLU A 71 12.95 12.11 13.17
C GLU A 71 12.62 12.72 14.53
N SER A 72 13.42 12.39 15.54
CA SER A 72 13.38 13.12 16.80
C SER A 72 13.79 14.58 16.51
N GLN A 73 12.82 15.49 16.48
CA GLN A 73 13.12 16.92 16.45
C GLN A 73 14.00 17.22 17.67
N GLY A 74 15.20 17.75 17.43
CA GLY A 74 16.11 18.14 18.51
C GLY A 74 15.37 19.06 19.47
N ARG A 75 15.32 18.67 20.75
CA ARG A 75 14.72 19.47 21.82
C ARG A 75 15.42 20.84 21.89
N CYS A 76 14.74 21.87 21.41
CA CYS A 76 15.02 23.27 21.75
C CYS A 76 13.68 24.01 21.83
N GLY A 77 13.22 24.33 23.05
CA GLY A 77 12.17 25.32 23.29
C GLY A 77 10.94 24.82 24.04
N SER A 78 10.87 25.22 25.32
CA SER A 78 9.70 25.41 26.21
C SER A 78 8.41 24.60 26.00
N ASP A 79 8.07 23.89 27.08
CA ASP A 79 6.75 23.35 27.41
C ASP A 79 5.62 24.35 27.14
N THR A 80 4.62 23.95 26.33
CA THR A 80 3.18 23.80 26.71
C THR A 80 2.21 23.62 25.53
N ASP A 81 2.66 23.48 24.27
CA ASP A 81 1.71 23.32 23.12
C ASP A 81 2.02 22.16 22.13
N PHE A 82 2.98 21.29 22.43
CA PHE A 82 3.49 20.28 21.47
C PHE A 82 2.84 18.89 21.53
N SER A 83 1.71 18.70 22.23
CA SER A 83 1.14 17.35 22.40
C SER A 83 0.30 16.83 21.23
N GLU A 84 0.02 17.64 20.20
CA GLU A 84 -0.93 17.26 19.15
C GLU A 84 -0.32 16.42 18.00
N ASN A 85 1.00 16.41 17.83
CA ASN A 85 1.60 15.91 16.57
C ASN A 85 2.40 14.60 16.70
N CYS A 86 2.30 13.90 17.84
CA CYS A 86 3.14 12.73 18.13
C CYS A 86 2.51 11.38 17.70
N ASN A 87 1.25 11.36 17.27
CA ASN A 87 0.48 10.13 16.99
C ASN A 87 -0.11 10.11 15.56
N SER A 88 0.63 10.68 14.61
CA SER A 88 0.24 10.70 13.20
C SER A 88 0.90 9.56 12.43
N HIS A 89 0.09 8.84 11.66
CA HIS A 89 0.51 7.64 10.95
C HIS A 89 0.19 7.71 9.46
N VAL A 90 1.04 7.07 8.66
CA VAL A 90 0.80 6.81 7.24
C VAL A 90 0.96 5.32 7.02
N VAL A 91 -0.05 4.67 6.46
CA VAL A 91 0.02 3.29 5.99
C VAL A 91 0.20 3.27 4.49
N PHE A 92 1.13 2.46 4.02
CA PHE A 92 1.41 2.28 2.60
C PHE A 92 1.26 0.81 2.20
N PHE A 93 0.44 0.57 1.18
CA PHE A 93 0.29 -0.71 0.51
C PHE A 93 1.05 -0.69 -0.82
N PRO A 94 2.15 -1.46 -0.95
CA PRO A 94 2.99 -1.50 -2.14
C PRO A 94 2.33 -2.18 -3.36
N GLY A 95 2.97 -2.01 -4.51
CA GLY A 95 2.57 -2.58 -5.79
C GLY A 95 3.10 -3.98 -6.04
N ASP A 96 2.93 -4.44 -7.28
CA ASP A 96 3.66 -5.60 -7.79
C ASP A 96 5.18 -5.28 -7.83
N ILE A 97 6.03 -6.30 -7.86
CA ILE A 97 7.51 -6.26 -7.85
C ILE A 97 8.11 -5.80 -6.50
N GLN A 98 7.49 -4.84 -5.83
CA GLN A 98 8.02 -4.27 -4.59
C GLN A 98 8.04 -5.29 -3.45
N ASN A 99 9.21 -5.48 -2.86
CA ASN A 99 9.42 -6.31 -1.68
C ASN A 99 10.61 -5.76 -0.86
N PHE A 100 10.96 -6.41 0.24
CA PHE A 100 12.17 -6.10 1.00
C PHE A 100 13.38 -6.13 0.06
N GLN A 101 14.31 -5.20 0.26
CA GLN A 101 15.45 -5.00 -0.63
C GLN A 101 16.24 -6.30 -0.85
N GLN A 102 16.43 -7.08 0.22
CA GLN A 102 17.12 -8.37 0.16
C GLN A 102 16.38 -9.38 -0.73
N ASP A 103 15.06 -9.49 -0.60
CA ASP A 103 14.26 -10.41 -1.42
C ASP A 103 14.28 -10.00 -2.89
N MET A 104 14.19 -8.70 -3.17
CA MET A 104 14.24 -8.17 -4.53
C MET A 104 15.60 -8.41 -5.19
N ALA A 105 16.70 -8.27 -4.44
CA ALA A 105 18.07 -8.44 -4.96
C ALA A 105 18.35 -9.87 -5.42
N LEU A 106 17.65 -10.87 -4.87
CA LEU A 106 17.77 -12.27 -5.24
C LEU A 106 17.09 -12.63 -6.57
N GLN A 107 16.26 -11.75 -7.11
CA GLN A 107 15.43 -12.02 -8.29
C GLN A 107 15.84 -11.10 -9.44
N PRO A 108 16.21 -11.60 -10.63
CA PRO A 108 16.62 -10.75 -11.76
C PRO A 108 15.59 -9.68 -12.11
N ASP A 109 14.31 -10.07 -12.14
CA ASP A 109 13.19 -9.16 -12.42
C ASP A 109 13.05 -8.06 -11.37
N GLY A 110 13.41 -8.32 -10.10
CA GLY A 110 13.31 -7.39 -8.98
C GLY A 110 14.58 -6.54 -8.76
N ALA A 111 15.76 -7.07 -9.09
CA ALA A 111 17.04 -6.42 -8.82
C ALA A 111 17.20 -5.08 -9.56
N GLN A 112 16.63 -4.94 -10.75
CA GLN A 112 16.62 -3.66 -11.48
C GLN A 112 15.75 -2.58 -10.81
N TRP A 113 14.83 -2.96 -9.92
CA TRP A 113 13.88 -2.08 -9.25
C TRP A 113 14.22 -1.83 -7.77
N LEU A 114 15.46 -2.09 -7.34
CA LEU A 114 15.87 -1.90 -5.93
C LEU A 114 15.67 -0.48 -5.39
N ALA A 115 15.63 0.53 -6.27
CA ALA A 115 15.27 1.91 -5.89
C ALA A 115 13.84 2.04 -5.33
N TRP A 116 12.99 1.04 -5.56
CA TRP A 116 11.59 0.98 -5.16
C TRP A 116 11.31 -0.13 -4.15
N SER A 117 12.34 -0.63 -3.44
CA SER A 117 12.16 -1.56 -2.33
C SER A 117 11.32 -0.95 -1.21
N LEU A 118 10.76 -1.78 -0.33
CA LEU A 118 9.92 -1.30 0.78
C LEU A 118 10.67 -0.28 1.67
N GLU A 119 11.97 -0.51 1.89
CA GLU A 119 12.84 0.40 2.64
C GLU A 119 13.01 1.74 1.95
N ARG A 120 13.25 1.75 0.64
CA ARG A 120 13.41 2.99 -0.14
C ARG A 120 12.11 3.78 -0.20
N VAL A 121 10.99 3.10 -0.39
CA VAL A 121 9.67 3.73 -0.39
C VAL A 121 9.33 4.32 0.97
N ALA A 122 9.59 3.60 2.06
CA ALA A 122 9.36 4.11 3.41
C ALA A 122 10.11 5.44 3.64
N LEU A 123 11.35 5.56 3.16
CA LEU A 123 12.14 6.79 3.25
C LEU A 123 11.56 7.93 2.40
N THR A 124 11.18 7.64 1.15
CA THR A 124 10.50 8.62 0.27
C THR A 124 9.24 9.17 0.93
N LEU A 125 8.41 8.28 1.51
CA LEU A 125 7.20 8.67 2.24
C LEU A 125 7.52 9.45 3.53
N GLY A 126 8.62 9.12 4.22
CA GLY A 126 9.08 9.87 5.38
C GLY A 126 9.42 11.32 5.06
N CYS A 127 9.99 11.57 3.88
CA CYS A 127 10.21 12.94 3.39
C CYS A 127 8.90 13.65 3.03
N ARG A 128 7.94 12.91 2.44
CA ARG A 128 6.63 13.44 2.03
C ARG A 128 5.71 13.77 3.19
N PHE A 129 5.82 13.00 4.27
CA PHE A 129 5.01 13.10 5.49
C PHE A 129 5.93 13.30 6.71
N PRO A 130 6.60 14.46 6.83
CA PRO A 130 7.54 14.71 7.90
C PRO A 130 6.86 14.64 9.27
N GLY A 131 7.57 14.10 10.25
CA GLY A 131 7.07 13.94 11.61
C GLY A 131 6.07 12.79 11.82
N ARG A 132 5.71 12.03 10.78
CA ARG A 132 4.78 10.90 10.89
C ARG A 132 5.49 9.56 10.96
N HIS A 133 4.83 8.58 11.59
CA HIS A 133 5.22 7.17 11.51
C HIS A 133 4.77 6.58 10.17
N ILE A 134 5.69 6.00 9.40
CA ILE A 134 5.37 5.33 8.13
C ILE A 134 5.33 3.83 8.35
N TRP A 135 4.20 3.21 8.04
CA TRP A 135 3.97 1.77 8.07
C TRP A 135 3.84 1.25 6.64
N VAL A 136 4.81 0.47 6.17
CA VAL A 136 4.68 -0.25 4.90
C VAL A 136 4.19 -1.66 5.22
N ILE A 137 3.01 -2.03 4.72
CA ILE A 137 2.41 -3.35 4.94
C ILE A 137 2.70 -4.21 3.71
N ARG A 138 3.57 -5.20 3.86
CA ARG A 138 3.87 -6.14 2.77
C ARG A 138 2.64 -7.01 2.48
N ALA A 139 2.37 -7.30 1.21
CA ALA A 139 1.40 -8.32 0.82
C ALA A 139 1.68 -9.65 1.54
N SER A 140 0.62 -10.34 1.99
CA SER A 140 0.78 -11.60 2.74
C SER A 140 1.44 -12.69 1.89
N ARG A 141 1.31 -12.60 0.56
CA ARG A 141 1.98 -13.47 -0.40
C ARG A 141 2.48 -12.70 -1.62
N MET A 142 3.65 -13.10 -2.12
CA MET A 142 4.21 -12.67 -3.40
C MET A 142 4.24 -13.87 -4.37
N TYR A 143 3.34 -13.92 -5.36
CA TYR A 143 3.33 -14.99 -6.36
C TYR A 143 4.40 -14.73 -7.43
N LEU A 144 5.21 -15.75 -7.75
CA LEU A 144 6.36 -15.65 -8.67
C LEU A 144 7.32 -14.51 -8.33
N HIS A 145 7.44 -14.15 -7.05
CA HIS A 145 8.24 -13.01 -6.57
C HIS A 145 7.89 -11.65 -7.23
N LYS A 146 6.70 -11.55 -7.83
CA LYS A 146 6.29 -10.40 -8.66
C LYS A 146 4.90 -9.92 -8.31
N PHE A 147 3.92 -10.81 -8.26
CA PHE A 147 2.52 -10.42 -8.06
C PHE A 147 2.21 -10.36 -6.58
N SER A 148 1.87 -9.17 -6.11
CA SER A 148 1.42 -8.92 -4.75
C SER A 148 0.00 -9.46 -4.59
N CYS A 149 -0.22 -10.25 -3.54
CA CYS A 149 -1.53 -10.81 -3.22
C CYS A 149 -1.93 -10.40 -1.78
N TYR A 150 -2.95 -9.56 -1.68
CA TYR A 150 -3.46 -9.00 -0.44
C TYR A 150 -4.60 -9.83 0.18
N HIS A 151 -4.45 -11.16 0.21
CA HIS A 151 -5.51 -12.08 0.69
C HIS A 151 -5.96 -11.81 2.13
N ASN A 152 -5.17 -11.13 2.96
CA ASN A 152 -5.65 -10.79 4.31
C ASN A 152 -6.65 -9.62 4.32
N PHE A 153 -6.67 -8.83 3.24
CA PHE A 153 -7.48 -7.64 3.09
C PHE A 153 -8.59 -7.77 2.07
N VAL A 154 -8.42 -8.58 1.02
CA VAL A 154 -9.39 -8.73 -0.07
C VAL A 154 -9.31 -10.14 -0.66
N GLU A 155 -10.44 -10.71 -1.05
CA GLU A 155 -10.45 -11.95 -1.80
C GLU A 155 -9.73 -11.76 -3.13
N SER A 156 -8.98 -12.77 -3.58
CA SER A 156 -8.18 -12.64 -4.80
C SER A 156 -7.90 -13.98 -5.45
N ASN A 157 -7.74 -13.95 -6.77
CA ASN A 157 -7.21 -15.09 -7.49
C ASN A 157 -5.69 -15.26 -7.28
N MET A 158 -5.10 -16.28 -7.89
CA MET A 158 -3.67 -16.62 -7.74
C MET A 158 -2.71 -15.47 -8.10
N PHE A 159 -3.10 -14.57 -9.00
CA PHE A 159 -2.31 -13.41 -9.42
C PHE A 159 -2.63 -12.13 -8.64
N GLY A 160 -3.45 -12.23 -7.58
CA GLY A 160 -3.88 -11.09 -6.79
C GLY A 160 -4.83 -10.17 -7.55
N ALA A 161 -5.63 -10.67 -8.50
CA ALA A 161 -6.75 -9.89 -9.01
C ALA A 161 -7.91 -10.01 -8.00
N PRO A 162 -8.50 -8.89 -7.56
CA PRO A 162 -9.43 -8.88 -6.44
C PRO A 162 -10.83 -9.34 -6.86
N GLU A 163 -11.58 -9.82 -5.88
CA GLU A 163 -13.05 -9.83 -5.88
C GLU A 163 -13.48 -9.06 -4.63
N HIS A 164 -14.16 -7.93 -4.82
CA HIS A 164 -14.49 -7.03 -3.72
C HIS A 164 -15.84 -7.40 -3.08
N SER A 165 -15.92 -7.34 -1.76
CA SER A 165 -17.14 -7.60 -0.99
C SER A 165 -17.40 -6.49 0.03
N PRO A 166 -18.62 -6.34 0.58
CA PRO A 166 -18.87 -5.33 1.59
C PRO A 166 -18.34 -5.73 2.99
N ASP A 167 -17.99 -6.99 3.24
CA ASP A 167 -17.77 -7.57 4.59
C ASP A 167 -16.48 -8.40 4.77
N TYR A 168 -15.51 -8.30 3.85
CA TYR A 168 -14.29 -9.12 3.91
C TYR A 168 -13.46 -8.93 5.21
N GLY A 169 -13.44 -7.70 5.73
CA GLY A 169 -12.79 -7.34 6.98
C GLY A 169 -11.47 -6.58 6.84
N ALA A 170 -11.25 -5.87 5.74
CA ALA A 170 -10.07 -5.04 5.52
C ALA A 170 -9.84 -4.02 6.65
N PHE A 171 -10.90 -3.34 7.13
CA PHE A 171 -10.77 -2.39 8.25
C PHE A 171 -10.41 -3.08 9.57
N ARG A 172 -11.05 -4.21 9.89
CA ARG A 172 -10.75 -4.99 11.10
C ARG A 172 -9.31 -5.46 11.08
N HIS A 173 -8.86 -5.95 9.93
CA HIS A 173 -7.51 -6.44 9.75
C HIS A 173 -6.47 -5.31 9.87
N LEU A 174 -6.68 -4.16 9.20
CA LEU A 174 -5.80 -3.00 9.30
C LEU A 174 -5.67 -2.48 10.74
N ARG A 175 -6.80 -2.32 11.42
CA ARG A 175 -6.84 -1.84 12.81
C ARG A 175 -6.04 -2.76 13.73
N ALA A 176 -6.23 -4.07 13.62
CA ALA A 176 -5.51 -5.05 14.42
C ALA A 176 -4.01 -5.07 14.11
N LEU A 177 -3.61 -4.97 12.83
CA LEU A 177 -2.20 -4.86 12.44
C LEU A 177 -1.54 -3.62 13.04
N LEU A 178 -2.22 -2.47 13.05
CA LEU A 178 -1.68 -1.25 13.65
C LEU A 178 -1.55 -1.38 15.17
N ILE A 179 -2.58 -1.90 15.87
CA ILE A 179 -2.51 -2.16 17.31
C ILE A 179 -1.31 -3.04 17.65
N ASN A 180 -1.21 -4.22 17.01
CA ASN A 180 -0.16 -5.19 17.28
C ASN A 180 1.22 -4.71 16.81
N GLY A 181 1.27 -3.93 15.72
CA GLY A 181 2.49 -3.33 15.19
C GLY A 181 3.03 -2.23 16.12
N MET A 182 2.16 -1.35 16.61
CA MET A 182 2.51 -0.29 17.58
C MET A 182 3.03 -0.88 18.89
N ASP A 183 2.36 -1.91 19.41
CA ASP A 183 2.76 -2.64 20.62
C ASP A 183 4.16 -3.26 20.45
N ARG A 184 4.38 -4.04 19.38
CA ARG A 184 5.70 -4.63 19.07
C ARG A 184 6.80 -3.59 18.84
N ALA A 185 6.44 -2.40 18.36
CA ALA A 185 7.37 -1.29 18.16
C ALA A 185 7.57 -0.43 19.42
N GLY A 186 6.86 -0.70 20.52
CA GLY A 186 6.92 0.08 21.76
C GLY A 186 6.52 1.54 21.55
N LEU A 187 5.56 1.83 20.66
CA LEU A 187 5.08 3.19 20.44
C LEU A 187 4.15 3.65 21.56
N PRO A 188 4.22 4.93 21.97
CA PRO A 188 3.29 5.49 22.97
C PRO A 188 1.88 5.58 22.38
N ASN A 189 0.86 5.60 23.25
CA ASN A 189 -0.55 5.81 22.89
C ASN A 189 -1.09 4.88 21.78
N PRO A 190 -0.94 3.54 21.90
CA PRO A 190 -1.50 2.61 20.93
C PRO A 190 -3.01 2.81 20.76
N LEU A 191 -3.54 2.46 19.58
CA LEU A 191 -4.98 2.39 19.36
C LEU A 191 -5.62 1.51 20.47
N PRO A 192 -6.72 1.95 21.10
CA PRO A 192 -7.29 1.24 22.25
C PRO A 192 -7.65 -0.20 21.87
N LEU A 193 -7.28 -1.13 22.76
CA LEU A 193 -7.61 -2.55 22.62
C LEU A 193 -9.12 -2.77 22.68
N GLN A 194 -9.57 -3.83 22.00
CA GLN A 194 -10.97 -4.22 21.90
C GLN A 194 -11.64 -4.31 23.27
N GLY A 195 -12.75 -3.58 23.45
CA GLY A 195 -13.57 -3.64 24.68
C GLY A 195 -13.32 -2.54 25.73
N VAL A 196 -12.34 -1.65 25.54
CA VAL A 196 -12.17 -0.45 26.39
C VAL A 196 -12.99 0.69 25.77
N ARG A 197 -14.09 1.08 26.44
CA ARG A 197 -15.16 1.92 25.87
C ARG A 197 -14.81 3.38 25.58
N ASP A 198 -13.62 3.85 25.93
CA ASP A 198 -13.41 5.29 26.01
C ASP A 198 -12.24 5.74 25.11
N THR A 199 -12.63 6.33 23.98
CA THR A 199 -11.85 7.24 23.12
C THR A 199 -10.67 6.64 22.36
N VAL A 200 -10.66 6.84 21.04
CA VAL A 200 -9.41 6.82 20.26
C VAL A 200 -8.41 7.72 20.97
N SER A 201 -7.18 7.24 21.18
CA SER A 201 -6.08 8.03 21.77
C SER A 201 -6.08 9.45 21.18
N PRO A 202 -6.22 10.51 21.99
CA PRO A 202 -6.28 11.88 21.50
C PRO A 202 -5.16 12.15 20.50
N GLY A 203 -5.53 12.64 19.31
CA GLY A 203 -4.56 12.99 18.25
C GLY A 203 -4.11 11.85 17.33
N PHE A 204 -4.71 10.65 17.38
CA PHE A 204 -4.41 9.63 16.36
C PHE A 204 -5.00 10.03 15.00
N THR A 205 -4.14 10.17 14.00
CA THR A 205 -4.55 10.47 12.61
C THR A 205 -3.93 9.48 11.65
N LEU A 206 -4.71 9.00 10.67
CA LEU A 206 -4.27 7.99 9.72
C LEU A 206 -4.43 8.46 8.29
N VAL A 207 -3.34 8.40 7.53
CA VAL A 207 -3.35 8.47 6.06
C VAL A 207 -3.13 7.08 5.51
N VAL A 208 -3.89 6.71 4.48
CA VAL A 208 -3.71 5.42 3.80
C VAL A 208 -3.34 5.66 2.35
N VAL A 209 -2.26 5.03 1.90
CA VAL A 209 -1.72 5.16 0.55
C VAL A 209 -1.66 3.77 -0.08
N GLY A 210 -2.24 3.62 -1.25
CA GLY A 210 -2.16 2.41 -2.04
C GLY A 210 -1.47 2.73 -3.36
N PHE A 211 -0.45 1.96 -3.70
CA PHE A 211 0.26 2.10 -4.96
C PHE A 211 0.06 0.87 -5.83
N SER A 212 -0.25 1.07 -7.12
CA SER A 212 -0.37 -0.02 -8.10
C SER A 212 -1.31 -1.11 -7.59
N LYS A 213 -0.81 -2.33 -7.37
CA LYS A 213 -1.58 -3.43 -6.77
C LYS A 213 -2.14 -3.10 -5.38
N GLY A 214 -1.47 -2.30 -4.56
CA GLY A 214 -1.96 -1.88 -3.24
C GLY A 214 -3.31 -1.16 -3.28
N CYS A 215 -3.68 -0.55 -4.41
CA CYS A 215 -5.00 0.06 -4.58
C CYS A 215 -6.17 -0.93 -4.45
N VAL A 216 -5.94 -2.23 -4.64
CA VAL A 216 -7.02 -3.24 -4.46
C VAL A 216 -7.50 -3.29 -3.00
N VAL A 217 -6.62 -3.01 -2.05
CA VAL A 217 -6.96 -2.91 -0.61
C VAL A 217 -7.81 -1.67 -0.37
N LEU A 218 -7.44 -0.53 -0.97
CA LEU A 218 -8.22 0.70 -0.84
C LEU A 218 -9.62 0.54 -1.43
N ASN A 219 -9.74 -0.11 -2.59
CA ASN A 219 -11.03 -0.40 -3.21
C ASN A 219 -11.89 -1.27 -2.28
N GLN A 220 -11.29 -2.30 -1.66
CA GLN A 220 -11.99 -3.14 -0.68
C GLN A 220 -12.47 -2.32 0.53
N MET A 221 -11.62 -1.47 1.10
CA MET A 221 -12.02 -0.57 2.17
C MET A 221 -13.22 0.31 1.77
N VAL A 222 -13.24 0.83 0.54
CA VAL A 222 -14.39 1.63 0.06
C VAL A 222 -15.69 0.83 0.04
N TYR A 223 -15.66 -0.44 -0.39
CA TYR A 223 -16.85 -1.31 -0.34
C TYR A 223 -17.30 -1.63 1.10
N GLU A 224 -16.37 -1.68 2.05
CA GLU A 224 -16.67 -1.96 3.46
C GLU A 224 -17.13 -0.74 4.27
N LEU A 225 -16.94 0.49 3.75
CA LEU A 225 -17.16 1.74 4.51
C LEU A 225 -18.52 1.81 5.20
N ALA A 226 -19.60 1.41 4.52
CA ALA A 226 -20.94 1.44 5.09
C ALA A 226 -21.03 0.69 6.41
N MET A 227 -20.48 -0.53 6.44
CA MET A 227 -20.51 -1.40 7.62
C MET A 227 -19.46 -1.01 8.64
N ALA A 228 -18.26 -0.62 8.20
CA ALA A 228 -17.22 -0.15 9.11
C ALA A 228 -17.66 1.09 9.91
N ARG A 229 -18.38 2.03 9.28
CA ARG A 229 -18.91 3.23 9.96
C ARG A 229 -20.08 2.92 10.90
N SER A 230 -20.83 1.86 10.63
CA SER A 230 -21.98 1.45 11.45
C SER A 230 -21.56 0.62 12.67
N ASP A 231 -20.35 0.05 12.64
CA ASP A 231 -19.77 -0.70 13.74
C ASP A 231 -19.24 0.27 14.81
N PRO A 232 -19.61 0.12 16.10
CA PRO A 232 -19.24 1.07 17.15
C PRO A 232 -17.73 1.24 17.36
N GLU A 233 -16.95 0.18 17.14
CA GLU A 233 -15.51 0.18 17.36
C GLU A 233 -14.75 0.59 16.10
N LEU A 234 -15.16 0.07 14.95
CA LEU A 234 -14.55 0.44 13.67
C LEU A 234 -14.95 1.84 13.22
N GLY A 235 -16.13 2.33 13.58
CA GLY A 235 -16.58 3.68 13.22
C GLY A 235 -15.63 4.73 13.75
N LEU A 236 -15.21 4.59 15.02
CA LEU A 236 -14.18 5.44 15.64
C LEU A 236 -12.83 5.34 14.93
N PHE A 237 -12.45 4.14 14.48
CA PHE A 237 -11.23 3.95 13.69
C PHE A 237 -11.34 4.59 12.30
N VAL A 238 -12.51 4.51 11.65
CA VAL A 238 -12.79 5.17 10.36
C VAL A 238 -12.70 6.69 10.49
N GLU A 239 -13.18 7.26 11.61
CA GLU A 239 -13.07 8.70 11.89
C GLU A 239 -11.62 9.20 12.00
N CYS A 240 -10.66 8.31 12.25
CA CYS A 240 -9.24 8.65 12.27
C CYS A 240 -8.63 8.81 10.88
N LEU A 241 -9.28 8.30 9.83
CA LEU A 241 -8.76 8.38 8.47
C LEU A 241 -8.94 9.80 7.94
N SER A 242 -7.84 10.53 7.76
CA SER A 242 -7.88 11.88 7.22
C SER A 242 -7.85 11.88 5.69
N ASP A 243 -7.01 11.03 5.11
CA ASP A 243 -6.75 11.03 3.67
C ASP A 243 -6.55 9.60 3.14
N ILE A 244 -7.01 9.35 1.91
CA ILE A 244 -6.69 8.16 1.15
C ILE A 244 -6.12 8.54 -0.23
N TYR A 245 -4.95 7.98 -0.54
CA TYR A 245 -4.23 8.21 -1.80
C TYR A 245 -4.22 6.95 -2.65
N TRP A 246 -4.87 7.01 -3.81
CA TRP A 246 -4.70 6.04 -4.90
C TRP A 246 -3.57 6.50 -5.81
N LEU A 247 -2.47 5.75 -5.82
CA LEU A 247 -1.31 6.01 -6.66
C LEU A 247 -1.24 4.97 -7.78
N ASP A 248 -1.64 5.38 -8.97
CA ASP A 248 -1.53 4.64 -10.22
C ASP A 248 -2.04 3.20 -10.13
N GLY A 249 -3.28 3.04 -9.64
CA GLY A 249 -3.89 1.74 -9.38
C GLY A 249 -3.96 0.85 -10.63
N GLY A 250 -3.50 -0.39 -10.48
CA GLY A 250 -3.41 -1.38 -11.55
C GLY A 250 -3.30 -2.80 -11.02
N HIS A 251 -3.89 -3.77 -11.73
CA HIS A 251 -3.80 -5.20 -11.41
C HIS A 251 -4.12 -6.04 -12.66
N PRO A 252 -3.85 -7.37 -12.68
CA PRO A 252 -4.01 -8.20 -13.88
C PRO A 252 -5.48 -8.62 -14.15
N GLY A 253 -6.44 -8.07 -13.40
CA GLY A 253 -7.87 -8.32 -13.61
C GLY A 253 -8.42 -7.49 -14.78
N GLY A 254 -9.62 -7.83 -15.26
CA GLY A 254 -10.25 -7.16 -16.41
C GLY A 254 -11.23 -6.02 -16.05
N SER A 255 -11.40 -5.74 -14.76
CA SER A 255 -12.32 -4.75 -14.21
C SER A 255 -11.97 -4.47 -12.75
N GLU A 256 -12.65 -3.49 -12.15
CA GLU A 256 -12.54 -3.16 -10.71
C GLU A 256 -11.17 -2.64 -10.29
N THR A 257 -10.47 -2.03 -11.25
CA THR A 257 -9.23 -1.30 -10.98
C THR A 257 -9.53 -0.01 -10.21
N TRP A 258 -10.67 0.61 -10.51
CA TRP A 258 -11.24 1.71 -9.72
C TRP A 258 -12.68 1.38 -9.30
N VAL A 259 -13.08 1.82 -8.11
CA VAL A 259 -14.44 1.63 -7.61
C VAL A 259 -15.42 2.38 -8.51
N THR A 260 -16.44 1.67 -9.00
CA THR A 260 -17.51 2.29 -9.81
C THR A 260 -18.90 2.08 -9.22
N ASP A 261 -19.01 1.33 -8.12
CA ASP A 261 -20.27 1.15 -7.41
C ASP A 261 -20.77 2.47 -6.80
N LYS A 262 -22.03 2.79 -7.07
CA LYS A 262 -22.62 4.08 -6.68
C LYS A 262 -22.85 4.19 -5.18
N ARG A 263 -23.14 3.07 -4.50
CA ARG A 263 -23.41 3.07 -3.06
C ARG A 263 -22.10 3.23 -2.30
N ALA A 264 -21.09 2.45 -2.67
CA ALA A 264 -19.76 2.53 -2.08
C ALA A 264 -19.13 3.93 -2.24
N LEU A 265 -19.24 4.54 -3.44
CA LEU A 265 -18.79 5.93 -3.65
C LEU A 265 -19.64 6.96 -2.90
N GLY A 266 -20.93 6.68 -2.69
CA GLY A 266 -21.80 7.49 -1.83
C GLY A 266 -21.29 7.53 -0.38
N GLU A 267 -20.91 6.37 0.14
CA GLU A 267 -20.34 6.26 1.50
C GLU A 267 -18.98 6.93 1.61
N LEU A 268 -18.11 6.77 0.60
CA LEU A 268 -16.82 7.45 0.55
C LEU A 268 -16.97 8.98 0.52
N ALA A 269 -17.94 9.51 -0.25
CA ALA A 269 -18.20 10.94 -0.25
C ALA A 269 -18.74 11.43 1.11
N ALA A 270 -19.58 10.64 1.76
CA ALA A 270 -20.19 10.97 3.04
C ALA A 270 -19.26 10.78 4.26
N SER A 271 -18.12 10.10 4.11
CA SER A 271 -17.17 9.87 5.20
C SER A 271 -16.27 11.08 5.49
N ARG A 272 -16.26 12.10 4.62
CA ARG A 272 -15.41 13.31 4.69
C ARG A 272 -13.90 13.05 4.61
N ILE A 273 -13.50 11.81 4.31
CA ILE A 273 -12.10 11.46 4.02
C ILE A 273 -11.67 12.21 2.76
N ALA A 274 -10.48 12.83 2.79
CA ALA A 274 -9.90 13.45 1.61
C ALA A 274 -9.42 12.36 0.63
N VAL A 275 -9.87 12.44 -0.62
CA VAL A 275 -9.57 11.48 -1.67
C VAL A 275 -8.55 12.09 -2.63
N HIS A 276 -7.46 11.38 -2.86
CA HIS A 276 -6.39 11.80 -3.76
C HIS A 276 -6.15 10.73 -4.82
N ALA A 277 -6.39 11.07 -6.09
CA ALA A 277 -6.17 10.18 -7.22
C ALA A 277 -5.00 10.67 -8.06
N HIS A 278 -3.88 9.95 -8.00
CA HIS A 278 -2.68 10.24 -8.77
C HIS A 278 -2.52 9.13 -9.79
N VAL A 279 -2.45 9.47 -11.08
CA VAL A 279 -2.35 8.49 -12.16
C VAL A 279 -1.27 8.88 -13.17
N THR A 280 -0.82 7.93 -13.97
CA THR A 280 0.09 8.15 -15.09
C THR A 280 -0.54 7.64 -16.39
N PRO A 281 -0.08 8.11 -17.57
CA PRO A 281 -0.46 7.55 -18.85
C PRO A 281 -0.24 6.03 -18.95
N TYR A 282 0.71 5.45 -18.19
CA TYR A 282 0.99 4.01 -18.21
C TYR A 282 -0.21 3.16 -17.79
N GLU A 283 -0.98 3.60 -16.80
CA GLU A 283 -2.20 2.89 -16.39
C GLU A 283 -3.44 3.38 -17.14
N VAL A 284 -3.72 4.69 -17.13
CA VAL A 284 -5.03 5.19 -17.57
C VAL A 284 -5.15 5.43 -19.07
N ARG A 285 -4.04 5.45 -19.82
CA ARG A 285 -4.03 5.63 -21.29
C ARG A 285 -3.59 4.38 -22.05
N ASP A 286 -3.42 3.22 -21.39
CA ASP A 286 -3.08 1.96 -22.05
C ASP A 286 -4.26 1.43 -22.92
N PRO A 287 -4.11 1.34 -24.26
CA PRO A 287 -5.16 0.82 -25.13
C PRO A 287 -5.53 -0.64 -24.86
N MET A 288 -4.58 -1.46 -24.39
CA MET A 288 -4.82 -2.87 -24.06
C MET A 288 -5.60 -3.02 -22.75
N ARG A 289 -5.52 -2.01 -21.87
CA ARG A 289 -6.20 -1.96 -20.57
C ARG A 289 -7.15 -0.77 -20.46
N ALA A 290 -7.82 -0.43 -21.55
CA ALA A 290 -8.64 0.78 -21.64
C ALA A 290 -9.79 0.88 -20.61
N TRP A 291 -10.15 -0.22 -19.92
CA TRP A 291 -11.10 -0.15 -18.79
C TRP A 291 -10.55 0.66 -17.62
N VAL A 292 -9.23 0.62 -17.36
CA VAL A 292 -8.60 1.33 -16.23
C VAL A 292 -8.89 2.82 -16.31
N GLY A 293 -8.61 3.44 -17.47
CA GLY A 293 -8.91 4.85 -17.71
C GLY A 293 -10.41 5.18 -17.68
N ARG A 294 -11.28 4.28 -18.16
CA ARG A 294 -12.74 4.47 -18.10
C ARG A 294 -13.28 4.40 -16.68
N GLU A 295 -12.80 3.45 -15.87
CA GLU A 295 -13.20 3.29 -14.48
C GLU A 295 -12.68 4.45 -13.63
N HIS A 296 -11.42 4.86 -13.80
CA HIS A 296 -10.86 6.07 -13.20
C HIS A 296 -11.73 7.31 -13.52
N GLY A 297 -12.09 7.52 -14.80
CA GLY A 297 -12.96 8.62 -15.20
C GLY A 297 -14.33 8.59 -14.52
N ARG A 298 -14.92 7.39 -14.33
CA ARG A 298 -16.20 7.23 -13.62
C ARG A 298 -16.06 7.49 -12.12
N PHE A 299 -15.00 6.98 -11.49
CA PHE A 299 -14.67 7.20 -10.08
C PHE A 299 -14.59 8.70 -9.77
N ILE A 300 -13.77 9.43 -10.53
CA ILE A 300 -13.61 10.88 -10.38
C ILE A 300 -14.93 11.62 -10.63
N LYS A 301 -15.59 11.34 -11.75
CA LYS A 301 -16.85 12.02 -12.09
C LYS A 301 -17.87 11.84 -10.99
N LYS A 302 -18.02 10.62 -10.48
CA LYS A 302 -19.04 10.31 -9.49
C LYS A 302 -18.75 10.94 -8.12
N LEU A 303 -17.49 10.93 -7.67
CA LEU A 303 -17.12 11.59 -6.42
C LEU A 303 -17.31 13.10 -6.48
N LYS A 304 -17.02 13.74 -7.62
CA LYS A 304 -17.32 15.17 -7.83
C LYS A 304 -18.81 15.47 -7.76
N GLU A 305 -19.65 14.66 -8.43
CA GLU A 305 -21.11 14.80 -8.38
C GLU A 305 -21.67 14.66 -6.96
N LEU A 306 -21.04 13.84 -6.13
CA LEU A 306 -21.42 13.61 -4.73
C LEU A 306 -20.83 14.65 -3.77
N GLY A 307 -20.02 15.60 -4.24
CA GLY A 307 -19.41 16.64 -3.41
C GLY A 307 -18.30 16.14 -2.48
N ALA A 308 -17.62 15.04 -2.85
CA ALA A 308 -16.49 14.54 -2.06
C ALA A 308 -15.31 15.52 -2.05
N CYS A 309 -14.51 15.51 -0.98
CA CYS A 309 -13.22 16.21 -0.92
C CYS A 309 -12.22 15.47 -1.83
N LEU A 310 -12.12 15.87 -3.10
CA LEU A 310 -11.38 15.14 -4.11
C LEU A 310 -10.29 16.01 -4.75
N SER A 311 -9.08 15.46 -4.83
CA SER A 311 -8.00 15.94 -5.70
C SER A 311 -7.62 14.87 -6.71
N GLN A 312 -7.21 15.31 -7.91
CA GLN A 312 -6.72 14.42 -8.95
C GLN A 312 -5.55 15.05 -9.68
N LYS A 313 -4.57 14.23 -10.08
CA LYS A 313 -3.42 14.65 -10.88
C LYS A 313 -3.02 13.54 -11.83
N LEU A 314 -2.92 13.88 -13.12
CA LEU A 314 -2.27 13.04 -14.11
C LEU A 314 -0.82 13.50 -14.22
N HIS A 315 0.12 12.61 -13.93
CA HIS A 315 1.55 12.89 -13.91
C HIS A 315 2.19 12.50 -15.23
N PHE A 316 3.29 13.18 -15.58
CA PHE A 316 4.13 12.81 -16.73
C PHE A 316 3.37 12.78 -18.06
N GLU A 317 2.41 13.70 -18.23
CA GLU A 317 1.58 13.77 -19.43
C GLU A 317 2.37 14.00 -20.72
N ASP A 318 3.48 14.72 -20.59
CA ASP A 318 4.37 15.09 -21.69
C ASP A 318 5.44 14.02 -21.98
N GLU A 319 5.45 12.92 -21.21
CA GLU A 319 6.40 11.82 -21.38
C GLU A 319 5.72 10.57 -21.97
N PRO A 320 6.45 9.73 -22.72
CA PRO A 320 5.94 8.42 -23.12
C PRO A 320 5.52 7.58 -21.91
N ALA A 321 4.40 6.86 -22.03
CA ALA A 321 3.94 5.93 -21.02
C ALA A 321 5.01 4.84 -20.75
N SER A 322 5.41 4.67 -19.50
CA SER A 322 6.48 3.74 -19.10
C SER A 322 6.26 3.20 -17.69
N ILE A 323 6.82 2.02 -17.41
CA ILE A 323 6.76 1.42 -16.07
C ILE A 323 7.64 2.21 -15.08
N GLU A 324 8.66 2.92 -15.58
CA GLU A 324 9.47 3.84 -14.80
C GLU A 324 8.61 5.00 -14.27
N ASN A 325 7.74 5.56 -15.11
CA ASN A 325 6.79 6.62 -14.71
C ASN A 325 5.78 6.10 -13.69
N HIS A 326 5.32 4.86 -13.87
CA HIS A 326 4.46 4.19 -12.90
C HIS A 326 5.10 4.18 -11.50
N PHE A 327 6.35 3.77 -11.35
CA PHE A 327 7.03 3.82 -10.04
C PHE A 327 7.36 5.24 -9.57
N ARG A 328 7.79 6.13 -10.49
CA ARG A 328 8.19 7.51 -10.16
C ARG A 328 7.07 8.32 -9.52
N ILE A 329 5.81 7.94 -9.74
CA ILE A 329 4.66 8.58 -9.07
C ILE A 329 4.78 8.57 -7.54
N ILE A 330 5.45 7.58 -6.93
CA ILE A 330 5.66 7.49 -5.48
C ILE A 330 6.49 8.67 -4.95
N GLN A 331 7.31 9.29 -5.80
CA GLN A 331 8.12 10.46 -5.44
C GLN A 331 7.37 11.80 -5.64
N ASP A 332 6.47 11.87 -6.63
CA ASP A 332 5.99 13.15 -7.18
C ASP A 332 4.53 13.50 -6.82
N PHE A 333 3.87 12.67 -6.01
CA PHE A 333 2.48 12.84 -5.58
C PHE A 333 2.29 13.82 -4.41
#